data_AF-A0A7J5EZ63-F1
#
_entry.id   AF-A0A7J5EZ63-F1
#
_cell.length_a   1.000
_cell.length_b   1.000
_cell.length_c   1.000
_cell.angle_alpha   90.00
_cell.angle_beta   90.00
_cell.angle_gamma   90.00
#
_symmetry.space_group_name_H-M   'P 1'
#
loop_
_entity.id
_entity.type
_entity.pdbx_description
1 polymer ?
#
loop_
_entity_poly.entity_id
_entity_poly.type
_entity_poly.pdbx_seq_one_letter_code
_entity_poly.pdbx_strand_id
1 'polypeptide(L)'
;MLDGAFSVELPHGLFDDGGDCHRVVEVRPLAGREELILGGASERGSRAVSALLATLVGRIGGYDEVDATLTAALTRGDRNALLLSVRAALYGDRIGLIVRCANPACRAPADVDVFTSELVPAASAPPRARFE
;
A
#
# COMPACT_ATOMS: atom_id res chain seq x y z
N MET A 1 -8.63 -17.46 -5.22
CA MET A 1 -9.16 -16.11 -5.53
C MET A 1 -9.61 -15.55 -4.19
N LEU A 2 -9.19 -14.34 -3.82
CA LEU A 2 -9.58 -13.78 -2.53
C LEU A 2 -11.06 -13.38 -2.59
N ASP A 3 -11.90 -14.22 -2.03
CA ASP A 3 -13.34 -14.00 -1.94
C ASP A 3 -13.66 -13.17 -0.68
N GLY A 4 -13.14 -11.95 -0.60
CA GLY A 4 -13.44 -11.08 0.54
C GLY A 4 -12.58 -9.83 0.63
N ALA A 5 -13.19 -8.75 1.13
CA ALA A 5 -12.44 -7.57 1.56
C ALA A 5 -11.56 -7.92 2.76
N PHE A 6 -10.44 -7.22 2.91
CA PHE A 6 -9.50 -7.40 4.02
C PHE A 6 -9.12 -6.05 4.61
N SER A 7 -8.74 -6.04 5.89
CA SER A 7 -8.37 -4.83 6.61
C SER A 7 -6.86 -4.62 6.61
N VAL A 8 -6.44 -3.36 6.46
CA VAL A 8 -5.05 -2.92 6.56
C VAL A 8 -4.97 -1.78 7.56
N GLU A 9 -3.99 -1.84 8.46
CA GLU A 9 -3.68 -0.72 9.36
C GLU A 9 -2.62 0.18 8.73
N LEU A 10 -2.91 1.48 8.63
CA LEU A 10 -2.02 2.48 8.07
C LEU A 10 -0.93 2.88 9.08
N PRO A 11 0.34 2.92 8.65
CA PRO A 11 1.44 3.38 9.51
C PRO A 11 1.24 4.80 10.07
N HIS A 12 0.71 5.72 9.26
CA HIS A 12 0.50 7.12 9.64
C HIS A 12 -0.98 7.50 9.80
N GLY A 13 -1.84 7.04 8.88
CA GLY A 13 -3.27 7.31 8.90
C GLY A 13 -3.70 8.59 8.19
N LEU A 14 -5.00 8.71 7.95
CA LEU A 14 -5.65 9.88 7.38
C LEU A 14 -6.13 10.79 8.51
N PHE A 15 -5.71 12.06 8.51
CA PHE A 15 -6.22 13.07 9.42
C PHE A 15 -7.37 13.82 8.79
N ASP A 16 -8.47 13.95 9.50
CA ASP A 16 -9.60 14.77 9.10
C ASP A 16 -9.53 16.20 9.66
N ASP A 17 -10.50 17.03 9.25
CA ASP A 17 -10.62 18.41 9.72
C ASP A 17 -10.98 18.52 11.21
N GLY A 18 -11.53 17.45 11.81
CA GLY A 18 -11.79 17.34 13.25
C GLY A 18 -10.55 16.99 14.07
N GLY A 19 -9.46 16.60 13.42
CA GLY A 19 -8.21 16.16 14.05
C GLY A 19 -8.17 14.67 14.37
N ASP A 20 -9.19 13.90 13.97
CA ASP A 20 -9.23 12.46 14.18
C ASP A 20 -8.32 11.74 13.17
N CYS A 21 -7.68 10.67 13.62
CA CYS A 21 -6.72 9.89 12.83
C CYS A 21 -7.33 8.52 12.44
N HIS A 22 -7.69 8.38 11.17
CA HIS A 22 -8.27 7.17 10.60
C HIS A 22 -7.18 6.24 10.07
N ARG A 23 -6.98 5.09 10.73
CA ARG A 23 -5.89 4.16 10.40
C ARG A 23 -6.33 2.83 9.82
N VAL A 24 -7.56 2.40 10.05
CA VAL A 24 -8.05 1.11 9.54
C VAL A 24 -8.66 1.34 8.16
N VAL A 25 -8.19 0.59 7.18
CA VAL A 25 -8.65 0.66 5.79
C VAL A 25 -9.22 -0.69 5.40
N GLU A 26 -10.43 -0.70 4.85
CA GLU A 26 -10.98 -1.89 4.20
C GLU A 26 -10.63 -1.87 2.71
N VAL A 27 -9.98 -2.92 2.25
CA VAL A 27 -9.50 -3.08 0.89
C VAL A 27 -10.26 -4.22 0.23
N ARG A 28 -10.86 -3.93 -0.92
CA ARG A 28 -11.49 -4.91 -1.80
C ARG A 28 -10.41 -5.67 -2.58
N PRO A 29 -10.62 -6.96 -2.88
CA PRO A 29 -9.69 -7.71 -3.72
C PRO A 29 -9.63 -7.07 -5.12
N LEU A 30 -8.48 -7.19 -5.79
CA LEU A 30 -8.41 -6.83 -7.22
C LEU A 30 -9.37 -7.71 -8.02
N ALA A 31 -10.06 -7.11 -8.98
CA ALA A 31 -10.73 -7.83 -10.04
C ALA A 31 -9.97 -7.64 -11.37
N GLY A 32 -10.36 -8.43 -12.39
CA GLY A 32 -9.69 -8.39 -13.69
C GLY A 32 -9.74 -7.02 -14.39
N ARG A 33 -10.67 -6.14 -14.01
CA ARG A 33 -10.73 -4.76 -14.51
C ARG A 33 -9.52 -3.95 -14.05
N GLU A 34 -9.16 -4.03 -12.78
CA GLU A 34 -8.02 -3.31 -12.20
C GLU A 34 -6.70 -3.86 -12.76
N GLU A 35 -6.62 -5.18 -12.94
CA GLU A 35 -5.46 -5.83 -13.57
C GLU A 35 -5.25 -5.38 -15.02
N LEU A 36 -6.34 -5.24 -15.79
CA LEU A 36 -6.28 -4.73 -17.17
C LEU A 36 -5.79 -3.28 -17.23
N ILE A 37 -6.26 -2.43 -16.31
CA ILE A 37 -5.81 -1.03 -16.20
C ILE A 37 -4.31 -0.99 -15.89
N LEU A 38 -3.85 -1.82 -14.96
CA LEU A 38 -2.43 -1.92 -14.58
C LEU A 38 -1.55 -2.44 -15.72
N GLY A 39 -2.01 -3.46 -16.45
CA GLY A 39 -1.27 -4.04 -17.58
C GLY A 39 -1.13 -3.10 -18.77
N GLY A 40 -2.09 -2.20 -18.98
CA GLY A 40 -2.10 -1.22 -20.07
C GLY A 40 -1.55 0.17 -19.72
N ALA A 41 -1.23 0.43 -18.45
CA ALA A 41 -0.81 1.75 -17.99
C ALA A 41 0.59 2.14 -18.55
N SER A 42 0.62 3.17 -19.40
CA SER A 42 1.86 3.83 -19.83
C SER A 42 2.42 4.76 -18.74
N GLU A 43 1.54 5.39 -17.95
CA GLU A 43 1.92 6.19 -16.79
C GLU A 43 2.19 5.32 -15.57
N ARG A 44 3.42 5.41 -15.06
CA ARG A 44 3.84 4.82 -13.79
C ARG A 44 4.17 5.96 -12.85
N GLY A 45 3.36 6.18 -11.82
CA GLY A 45 3.54 7.32 -10.91
C GLY A 45 2.47 7.43 -9.83
N SER A 46 2.63 8.43 -8.96
CA SER A 46 1.78 8.64 -7.78
C SER A 46 0.30 8.84 -8.10
N ARG A 47 -0.03 9.48 -9.23
CA ARG A 47 -1.41 9.67 -9.68
C ARG A 47 -2.08 8.36 -10.07
N ALA A 48 -1.37 7.50 -10.82
CA ALA A 48 -1.85 6.18 -11.18
C ALA A 48 -2.06 5.29 -9.94
N VAL A 49 -1.14 5.39 -8.96
CA VAL A 49 -1.29 4.71 -7.65
C VAL A 49 -2.54 5.17 -6.92
N SER A 50 -2.76 6.48 -6.78
CA SER A 50 -3.96 7.00 -6.12
C SER A 50 -5.24 6.59 -6.85
N ALA A 51 -5.26 6.64 -8.18
CA ALA A 51 -6.41 6.21 -8.97
C ALA A 51 -6.73 4.71 -8.78
N LEU A 52 -5.71 3.84 -8.76
CA LEU A 52 -5.89 2.42 -8.46
C LEU A 52 -6.40 2.21 -7.03
N LEU A 53 -5.80 2.87 -6.05
CA LEU A 53 -6.22 2.72 -4.66
C LEU A 53 -7.67 3.19 -4.46
N ALA A 54 -8.14 4.20 -5.20
CA ALA A 54 -9.53 4.65 -5.14
C ALA A 54 -10.54 3.60 -5.63
N THR A 55 -10.13 2.63 -6.47
CA THR A 55 -11.01 1.53 -6.87
C THR A 55 -11.00 0.39 -5.87
N LEU A 56 -9.87 0.20 -5.18
CA LEU A 56 -9.66 -0.90 -4.24
C LEU A 56 -10.12 -0.58 -2.82
N VAL A 57 -9.94 0.65 -2.36
CA VAL A 57 -10.27 1.03 -1.00
C VAL A 57 -11.78 1.23 -0.88
N GLY A 58 -12.42 0.41 -0.05
CA GLY A 58 -13.84 0.49 0.23
C GLY A 58 -14.18 1.42 1.39
N ARG A 59 -13.29 1.55 2.37
CA ARG A 59 -13.48 2.40 3.55
C ARG A 59 -12.14 2.82 4.15
N ILE A 60 -12.05 4.04 4.68
CA ILE A 60 -10.94 4.51 5.53
C ILE A 60 -11.55 5.02 6.83
N GLY A 61 -11.40 4.28 7.94
CA GLY A 61 -12.02 4.64 9.22
C GLY A 61 -13.53 4.88 9.07
N GLY A 62 -13.97 6.11 9.33
CA GLY A 62 -15.38 6.53 9.17
C GLY A 62 -15.83 6.90 7.75
N TYR A 63 -14.93 6.88 6.76
CA TYR A 63 -15.23 7.29 5.38
C TYR A 63 -15.57 6.09 4.49
N ASP A 64 -16.85 5.93 4.12
CA ASP A 64 -17.35 4.86 3.24
C ASP A 64 -17.21 5.17 1.74
N GLU A 65 -17.11 6.45 1.37
CA GLU A 65 -16.91 6.87 -0.03
C GLU A 65 -15.48 7.39 -0.22
N VAL A 66 -14.61 6.50 -0.70
CA VAL A 66 -13.18 6.78 -0.86
C VAL A 66 -12.86 7.04 -2.33
N ASP A 67 -12.49 8.28 -2.65
CA ASP A 67 -12.17 8.73 -4.00
C ASP A 67 -10.66 8.93 -4.23
N ALA A 68 -10.30 9.38 -5.44
CA ALA A 68 -8.91 9.68 -5.78
C ALA A 68 -8.32 10.84 -4.95
N THR A 69 -9.15 11.75 -4.46
CA THR A 69 -8.74 12.88 -3.61
C THR A 69 -8.33 12.39 -2.23
N LEU A 70 -9.16 11.55 -1.61
CA LEU A 70 -8.93 10.99 -0.28
C LEU A 70 -7.70 10.05 -0.28
N THR A 71 -7.58 9.20 -1.30
CA THR A 71 -6.39 8.35 -1.47
C THR A 71 -5.13 9.14 -1.79
N ALA A 72 -5.23 10.32 -2.41
CA ALA A 72 -4.10 11.22 -2.61
C ALA A 72 -3.67 11.95 -1.33
N ALA A 73 -4.60 12.19 -0.39
CA ALA A 73 -4.33 12.77 0.92
C ALA A 73 -3.52 11.84 1.84
N LEU A 74 -3.58 10.52 1.60
CA LEU A 74 -2.70 9.57 2.27
C LEU A 74 -1.22 9.87 2.01
N THR A 75 -0.40 9.63 3.02
CA THR A 75 1.04 9.76 2.87
C THR A 75 1.56 8.80 1.79
N ARG A 76 2.74 9.10 1.24
CA ARG A 76 3.40 8.15 0.31
C ARG A 76 3.67 6.81 0.99
N GLY A 77 3.96 6.81 2.29
CA GLY A 77 4.18 5.62 3.09
C GLY A 77 2.93 4.74 3.19
N ASP A 78 1.79 5.35 3.53
CA ASP A 78 0.51 4.63 3.64
C ASP A 78 0.06 4.02 2.31
N ARG A 79 0.21 4.77 1.20
CA ARG A 79 -0.10 4.24 -0.13
C ARG A 79 0.78 3.05 -0.50
N ASN A 80 2.08 3.10 -0.17
CA ASN A 80 2.98 1.98 -0.39
C ASN A 80 2.61 0.78 0.49
N ALA A 81 2.23 1.02 1.75
CA ALA A 81 1.76 -0.04 2.66
C ALA A 81 0.50 -0.73 2.12
N LEU A 82 -0.47 0.03 1.61
CA LEU A 82 -1.66 -0.52 0.95
C LEU A 82 -1.30 -1.36 -0.28
N LEU A 83 -0.42 -0.86 -1.16
CA LEU A 83 0.02 -1.59 -2.35
C LEU A 83 0.75 -2.90 -2.01
N LEU A 84 1.61 -2.89 -0.98
CA LEU A 84 2.30 -4.09 -0.49
C LEU A 84 1.30 -5.08 0.09
N SER A 85 0.30 -4.62 0.83
CA SER A 85 -0.77 -5.45 1.39
C SER A 85 -1.62 -6.08 0.29
N VAL A 86 -1.99 -5.32 -0.74
CA VAL A 86 -2.68 -5.82 -1.94
C VAL A 86 -1.84 -6.88 -2.67
N ARG A 87 -0.54 -6.63 -2.85
CA ARG A 87 0.37 -7.61 -3.45
C ARG A 87 0.43 -8.89 -2.61
N ALA A 88 0.55 -8.77 -1.29
CA ALA A 88 0.61 -9.91 -0.37
C ALA A 88 -0.68 -10.73 -0.40
N ALA A 89 -1.81 -10.05 -0.50
CA ALA A 89 -3.12 -10.67 -0.64
C ALA A 89 -3.19 -11.52 -1.94
N LEU A 90 -2.67 -11.00 -3.06
CA LEU A 90 -2.69 -11.70 -4.35
C LEU A 90 -1.67 -12.85 -4.44
N TYR A 91 -0.45 -12.64 -3.97
CA TYR A 91 0.70 -13.52 -4.26
C TYR A 91 1.33 -14.17 -3.01
N GLY A 92 0.77 -13.91 -1.84
CA GLY A 92 1.37 -14.26 -0.55
C GLY A 92 2.44 -13.27 -0.10
N ASP A 93 2.81 -13.36 1.17
CA ASP A 93 3.72 -12.44 1.85
C ASP A 93 5.15 -12.47 1.31
N ARG A 94 5.61 -13.63 0.80
CA ARG A 94 6.99 -13.83 0.35
C ARG A 94 7.25 -13.23 -1.03
N ILE A 95 8.39 -12.57 -1.17
CA ILE A 95 8.99 -12.12 -2.43
C ILE A 95 10.32 -12.83 -2.59
N GLY A 96 10.43 -13.75 -3.54
CA GLY A 96 11.71 -14.34 -3.92
C GLY A 96 12.45 -13.42 -4.88
N LEU A 97 13.70 -13.08 -4.56
CA LEU A 97 14.56 -12.21 -5.35
C LEU A 97 15.88 -12.91 -5.65
N ILE A 98 16.41 -12.70 -6.85
CA ILE A 98 17.80 -13.01 -7.17
C ILE A 98 18.56 -11.69 -7.20
N VAL A 99 19.40 -11.48 -6.19
CA VAL A 99 20.22 -10.26 -6.07
C VAL A 99 21.70 -10.59 -6.23
N ARG A 100 22.51 -9.57 -6.53
CA ARG A 100 23.97 -9.73 -6.50
C ARG A 100 24.47 -9.43 -5.10
N CYS A 101 25.43 -10.23 -4.62
CA CYS A 101 26.14 -9.92 -3.39
C CYS A 101 26.66 -8.48 -3.40
N ALA A 102 26.35 -7.71 -2.36
CA ALA A 102 26.73 -6.30 -2.23
C ALA A 102 28.25 -6.11 -2.11
N ASN A 103 29.00 -7.15 -1.70
CA ASN A 103 30.46 -7.11 -1.70
C ASN A 103 30.97 -6.96 -3.16
N PRO A 104 31.67 -5.85 -3.49
CA PRO A 104 32.14 -5.59 -4.84
C PRO A 104 33.07 -6.66 -5.42
N ALA A 105 33.80 -7.40 -4.57
CA ALA A 105 34.70 -8.47 -4.99
C ALA A 105 33.99 -9.81 -5.26
N CYS A 106 32.79 -10.03 -4.70
CA CYS A 106 32.05 -11.29 -4.85
C CYS A 106 31.04 -11.23 -6.00
N ARG A 107 30.02 -10.35 -5.91
CA ARG A 107 28.95 -10.15 -6.90
C ARG A 107 28.22 -11.41 -7.41
N ALA A 108 28.42 -12.56 -6.77
CA ALA A 108 27.72 -13.79 -7.09
C ALA A 108 26.20 -13.60 -6.93
N PRO A 109 25.38 -14.28 -7.75
CA PRO A 109 23.93 -14.30 -7.56
C PRO A 109 23.60 -15.02 -6.26
N ALA A 110 22.60 -14.50 -5.54
CA ALA A 110 22.07 -15.08 -4.32
C ALA A 110 20.54 -15.00 -4.32
N ASP A 111 19.90 -16.10 -3.93
CA ASP A 111 18.48 -16.14 -3.64
C ASP A 111 18.23 -15.47 -2.29
N VAL A 112 17.32 -14.51 -2.26
CA VAL A 112 16.92 -13.79 -1.06
C VAL A 112 15.40 -13.76 -1.00
N ASP A 113 14.87 -14.18 0.13
CA ASP A 113 13.46 -14.01 0.45
C ASP A 113 13.27 -12.70 1.23
N VAL A 114 12.30 -11.91 0.80
CA VAL A 114 11.84 -10.71 1.49
C VAL A 114 10.36 -10.89 1.81
N PHE A 115 9.94 -10.54 3.01
CA PHE A 115 8.54 -10.62 3.41
C PHE A 115 7.91 -9.23 3.35
N THR A 116 6.75 -9.09 2.70
CA THR A 116 6.05 -7.80 2.61
C THR A 116 5.70 -7.24 4.00
N SER A 117 5.38 -8.13 4.94
CA SER A 117 5.12 -7.81 6.34
C SER A 117 6.29 -7.14 7.06
N GLU A 118 7.54 -7.39 6.62
CA GLU A 118 8.74 -6.76 7.18
C GLU A 118 9.08 -5.41 6.53
N LEU A 119 8.50 -5.13 5.35
CA LEU A 119 8.71 -3.88 4.61
C LEU A 119 7.75 -2.77 5.02
N VAL A 120 6.61 -3.13 5.63
CA VAL A 120 5.61 -2.17 6.10
C VAL A 120 5.94 -1.81 7.55
N PRO A 121 6.24 -0.54 7.86
CA PRO A 121 6.47 -0.12 9.24
C PRO A 121 5.21 -0.35 10.07
N ALA A 122 5.38 -0.79 11.33
CA ALA A 122 4.28 -0.80 12.28
C ALA A 122 3.71 0.62 12.46
N ALA A 123 2.43 0.71 12.83
CA ALA A 123 1.77 1.97 13.18
C ALA A 123 2.62 2.75 14.19
N SER A 124 3.13 3.90 13.77
CA SER A 124 3.85 4.79 14.68
C SER A 124 2.85 5.59 15.50
N ALA A 125 3.21 5.91 16.75
CA ALA A 125 2.51 6.87 17.59
C ALA A 125 2.13 8.14 16.79
N PRO A 126 1.04 8.86 17.16
CA PRO A 126 0.54 9.97 16.36
C PRO A 126 1.67 10.97 16.06
N PRO A 127 1.77 11.47 14.81
CA PRO A 127 2.71 12.51 14.46
C PRO A 127 2.56 13.68 15.45
N ARG A 128 3.69 14.24 15.88
CA ARG A 128 3.70 15.46 16.69
C ARG A 128 2.90 16.52 15.94
N ALA A 129 2.07 17.26 16.68
CA ALA A 129 1.17 18.30 16.17
C ALA A 129 1.82 19.13 15.05
N ARG A 130 1.03 19.49 14.03
CA ARG A 130 1.46 20.39 12.95
C ARG A 130 2.23 21.57 13.57
N PHE A 131 3.46 21.78 13.12
CA PHE A 131 4.16 23.02 13.44
C PHE A 131 3.40 24.14 12.72
N GLU A 132 2.80 25.05 13.50
CA GLU A 132 2.23 26.32 13.03
C GLU A 132 3.32 27.20 12.38
#